data_AF-A0A968WS51-F1
#
_entry.id   AF-A0A968WS51-F1
#
_cell.length_a   1.000
_cell.length_b   1.000
_cell.length_c   1.000
_cell.angle_alpha   90.00
_cell.angle_beta   90.00
_cell.angle_gamma   90.00
#
_symmetry.space_group_name_H-M   'P 1'
#
loop_
_entity.id
_entity.type
_entity.pdbx_description
1 polymer ?
#
loop_
_entity_poly.entity_id
_entity_poly.type
_entity_poly.pdbx_seq_one_letter_code
_entity_poly.pdbx_strand_id
1 'polypeptide(L)'
;METPCVKVCVVDPDTGFCIGCGRTRGEIASWIGFSPAERHSVIEALPERLSTLTQRKRRKAAARGDWRGRSSHSPLKPSPFEPHAEVRA
;
A
#
# COMPACT_ATOMS: atom_id res chain seq x y z
N MET A 1 23.84 8.44 7.83
CA MET A 1 23.41 8.14 6.45
C MET A 1 21.90 8.31 6.40
N GLU A 2 21.46 9.51 6.03
CA GLU A 2 20.05 9.82 5.90
C GLU A 2 19.46 9.08 4.70
N THR A 3 18.45 8.25 4.95
CA THR A 3 17.73 7.56 3.87
C THR A 3 16.23 7.81 4.07
N PRO A 4 15.51 8.31 3.07
CA PRO A 4 14.08 8.60 3.17
C PRO A 4 13.23 7.33 3.08
N CYS A 5 13.76 6.18 3.51
CA CYS A 5 13.12 4.88 3.38
C CYS A 5 12.19 4.62 4.57
N VAL A 6 10.90 4.48 4.30
CA VAL A 6 9.87 4.13 5.30
C VAL A 6 9.59 2.62 5.36
N LYS A 7 10.52 1.80 4.83
CA LYS A 7 10.38 0.32 4.70
C LYS A 7 9.16 -0.14 3.89
N VAL A 8 8.57 0.76 3.10
CA VAL A 8 7.52 0.43 2.12
C VAL A 8 8.15 0.49 0.74
N CYS A 9 8.18 -0.65 0.03
CA CYS A 9 8.74 -0.77 -1.32
C CYS A 9 7.63 -1.20 -2.29
N VAL A 10 6.72 -0.28 -2.59
CA VAL A 10 5.66 -0.50 -3.58
C VAL A 10 5.79 0.57 -4.64
N VAL A 11 6.10 0.16 -5.87
CA VAL A 11 6.28 1.08 -7.00
C VAL A 11 4.95 1.24 -7.72
N ASP A 12 4.55 2.48 -7.96
CA ASP A 12 3.38 2.80 -8.76
C ASP A 12 3.68 2.48 -10.24
N PRO A 13 2.87 1.63 -10.91
CA PRO A 13 3.15 1.20 -12.28
C PRO A 13 2.96 2.34 -13.31
N ASP A 14 2.17 3.36 -12.99
CA ASP A 14 1.92 4.48 -13.90
C ASP A 14 3.06 5.53 -13.88
N THR A 15 3.69 5.72 -12.73
CA THR A 15 4.73 6.76 -12.54
C THR A 15 6.14 6.20 -12.34
N GLY A 16 6.27 4.91 -12.01
CA GLY A 16 7.57 4.28 -11.75
C GLY A 16 8.23 4.68 -10.42
N PHE A 17 7.53 5.44 -9.56
CA PHE A 17 8.03 5.86 -8.26
C PHE A 17 7.49 5.01 -7.11
N CYS A 18 8.31 4.82 -6.08
CA CYS A 18 7.91 4.16 -4.84
C CYS A 18 6.92 5.03 -4.07
N ILE A 19 5.78 4.47 -3.69
CA ILE A 19 4.74 5.18 -2.93
C ILE A 19 5.17 5.53 -1.49
N GLY A 20 6.19 4.83 -0.96
CA GLY A 20 6.68 5.05 0.40
C GLY A 20 7.70 6.18 0.46
N CYS A 21 8.73 6.09 -0.38
CA CYS A 21 9.88 7.01 -0.35
C CYS A 21 9.97 7.95 -1.55
N GLY A 22 9.10 7.84 -2.56
CA GLY A 22 9.11 8.71 -3.75
C GLY A 22 10.24 8.42 -4.75
N ARG A 23 11.02 7.35 -4.55
CA ARG A 23 12.20 7.00 -5.36
C ARG A 23 11.89 5.97 -6.42
N THR A 24 12.59 6.01 -7.54
CA THR A 24 12.55 4.95 -8.56
C THR A 24 13.33 3.72 -8.13
N ARG A 25 13.05 2.58 -8.77
CA ARG A 25 13.75 1.33 -8.51
C ARG A 25 15.25 1.39 -8.87
N GLY A 26 15.61 2.19 -9.89
CA GLY A 26 17.00 2.46 -10.26
C GLY A 26 17.73 3.29 -9.20
N GLU A 27 17.11 4.37 -8.70
CA GLU A 27 17.69 5.18 -7.62
C GLU A 27 17.87 4.38 -6.31
N ILE A 28 16.99 3.41 -6.04
CA ILE A 28 17.13 2.53 -4.87
C ILE A 28 18.33 1.59 -5.05
N ALA A 29 18.51 1.01 -6.24
CA ALA A 29 19.63 0.11 -6.53
C ALA A 29 20.98 0.83 -6.49
N SER A 30 21.05 2.06 -7.01
CA SER A 30 22.30 2.84 -7.07
C SER A 30 22.60 3.64 -5.79
N TRP A 31 21.73 3.63 -4.79
CA TRP A 31 21.83 4.50 -3.61
C TRP A 31 23.14 4.35 -2.82
N ILE A 32 23.64 3.12 -2.72
CA ILE A 32 24.89 2.81 -2.01
C ILE A 32 26.07 3.51 -2.68
N GLY A 33 26.04 3.64 -4.01
CA GLY A 33 27.09 4.28 -4.81
C GLY A 33 26.98 5.80 -4.94
N PHE A 34 25.86 6.42 -4.52
CA PHE A 34 25.70 7.87 -4.63
C PHE A 34 26.58 8.65 -3.67
N SER A 35 27.16 9.74 -4.18
CA SER A 35 27.84 10.75 -3.39
C SER A 35 26.85 11.51 -2.48
N PRO A 36 27.30 12.13 -1.38
CA PRO A 36 26.43 12.92 -0.51
C PRO A 36 25.63 14.00 -1.25
N ALA A 37 26.21 14.63 -2.28
CA ALA A 37 25.55 15.66 -3.08
C ALA A 37 24.41 15.09 -3.94
N GLU A 38 24.62 13.93 -4.57
CA GLU A 38 23.57 13.23 -5.31
C GLU A 38 22.45 12.79 -4.39
N ARG A 39 22.79 12.32 -3.17
CA ARG A 39 21.79 11.94 -2.17
C ARG A 39 20.90 13.12 -1.78
N HIS A 40 21.50 14.28 -1.54
CA HIS A 40 20.79 15.52 -1.25
C HIS A 40 19.86 15.93 -2.39
N SER A 41 20.36 15.91 -3.63
CA SER A 41 19.58 16.25 -4.82
C SER A 41 18.35 15.34 -4.98
N VAL A 42 18.51 14.04 -4.71
CA VAL A 42 17.38 13.10 -4.73
C VAL A 42 16.38 13.42 -3.64
N ILE A 43 16.84 13.67 -2.40
CA ILE A 43 15.98 13.97 -1.25
C ILE A 43 15.15 15.24 -1.49
N GLU A 44 15.77 16.28 -2.04
CA GLU A 44 15.10 17.55 -2.38
C GLU A 44 13.99 17.37 -3.41
N ALA A 45 14.15 16.43 -4.36
CA ALA A 45 13.15 16.14 -5.38
C ALA A 45 11.99 15.25 -4.88
N LEU A 46 12.12 14.54 -3.75
CA LEU A 46 11.08 13.63 -3.24
C LEU A 46 9.76 14.29 -2.86
N PRO A 47 9.72 15.43 -2.12
CA PRO A 47 8.44 16.03 -1.71
C PRO A 47 7.56 16.40 -2.91
N GLU A 48 8.14 16.88 -4.01
CA GLU A 48 7.40 17.19 -5.24
C GLU A 48 6.83 15.92 -5.91
N ARG A 49 7.65 14.86 -6.00
CA ARG A 49 7.24 13.55 -6.53
C ARG A 49 6.11 12.93 -5.70
N LEU A 50 6.25 12.96 -4.37
CA LEU A 50 5.24 12.45 -3.42
C LEU A 50 3.94 13.26 -3.44
N SER A 51 4.02 14.57 -3.63
CA SER A 51 2.84 15.44 -3.78
C SER A 51 2.03 15.06 -5.02
N THR A 52 2.70 14.76 -6.12
CA THR A 52 2.06 14.29 -7.37
C THR A 52 1.42 12.91 -7.20
N LEU A 53 2.08 11.98 -6.52
CA LEU A 53 1.57 10.63 -6.22
C LEU A 53 0.33 10.67 -5.32
N THR A 54 0.35 11.49 -4.26
CA THR A 54 -0.75 11.61 -3.29
C THR A 54 -2.00 12.19 -3.95
N GLN A 55 -1.84 13.20 -4.81
CA GLN A 55 -2.94 13.78 -5.59
C GLN A 55 -3.56 12.77 -6.57
N ARG A 56 -2.72 11.98 -7.27
CA ARG A 56 -3.19 10.89 -8.14
C ARG A 56 -3.96 9.82 -7.36
N LYS A 57 -3.52 9.47 -6.15
CA LYS A 57 -4.25 8.53 -5.29
C LYS A 57 -5.60 9.07 -4.85
N ARG A 58 -5.73 10.35 -4.48
CA ARG A 58 -7.05 10.95 -4.18
C ARG A 58 -8.01 10.82 -5.37
N ARG A 59 -7.53 11.07 -6.59
CA ARG A 59 -8.32 10.90 -7.82
C ARG A 59 -8.65 9.43 -8.11
N LYS A 60 -7.69 8.50 -8.00
CA LYS A 60 -7.94 7.05 -8.20
C LYS A 60 -8.81 6.43 -7.09
N ALA A 61 -8.70 6.87 -5.84
CA ALA A 61 -9.57 6.43 -4.75
C ALA A 61 -11.01 6.91 -4.96
N ALA A 62 -11.20 8.15 -5.41
CA ALA A 62 -12.50 8.66 -5.83
C ALA A 62 -13.06 7.89 -7.06
N ALA A 63 -12.20 7.55 -8.02
CA ALA A 63 -12.60 6.81 -9.22
C ALA A 63 -12.91 5.32 -8.96
N ARG A 64 -12.30 4.69 -7.95
CA ARG A 64 -12.63 3.32 -7.51
C ARG A 64 -13.76 3.27 -6.48
N GLY A 65 -14.42 4.39 -6.22
CA GLY A 65 -15.48 4.56 -5.24
C GLY A 65 -16.85 3.99 -5.64
N ASP A 66 -16.91 2.92 -6.42
CA ASP A 66 -18.13 2.10 -6.52
C ASP A 66 -18.16 1.12 -5.34
N TRP A 67 -18.46 1.65 -4.15
CA TRP A 67 -18.73 0.84 -2.94
C TRP A 67 -20.23 0.71 -2.64
N ARG A 68 -21.11 1.39 -3.42
CA ARG A 68 -22.56 1.24 -3.31
C ARG A 68 -23.01 -0.09 -3.95
N GLY A 69 -22.67 -1.22 -3.33
CA GLY A 69 -23.16 -2.51 -3.80
C GLY A 69 -22.77 -3.76 -3.04
N ARG A 70 -21.86 -3.71 -2.06
CA ARG A 70 -21.45 -4.93 -1.32
C ARG A 70 -22.05 -4.98 0.09
N SER A 71 -23.37 -5.02 0.16
CA SER A 71 -24.09 -5.54 1.33
C SER A 71 -24.11 -7.07 1.27
N SER A 72 -22.95 -7.72 1.38
CA SER A 72 -22.90 -9.15 1.67
C SER A 72 -23.01 -9.35 3.18
N HIS A 73 -24.18 -9.06 3.76
CA HIS A 73 -24.60 -9.77 4.96
C HIS A 73 -24.76 -11.23 4.53
N SER A 74 -23.72 -12.03 4.76
CA SER A 74 -23.83 -13.48 4.65
C SER A 74 -24.75 -13.94 5.79
N PRO A 75 -25.91 -14.55 5.53
CA PRO A 75 -26.68 -15.14 6.60
C PRO A 75 -25.90 -16.36 7.08
N LEU A 76 -25.34 -16.29 8.29
CA LEU A 76 -24.84 -17.48 8.97
C LEU A 76 -26.00 -18.46 9.12
N LYS A 77 -26.00 -19.50 8.28
CA LYS A 77 -26.89 -20.66 8.39
C LYS A 77 -26.81 -21.25 9.80
N PRO A 78 -27.92 -21.49 10.53
CA PRO A 78 -27.86 -22.24 11.77
C PRO A 78 -27.64 -23.73 11.45
N SER A 79 -26.68 -24.35 12.14
CA SER A 79 -26.40 -25.79 12.05
C SER A 79 -27.50 -26.59 12.74
N PRO A 80 -28.11 -27.60 12.08
CA PRO A 80 -29.05 -28.51 12.73
C PRO A 80 -28.32 -29.78 13.22
N PHE A 81 -28.56 -30.19 14.47
CA PHE A 81 -28.05 -31.42 15.14
C PHE A 81 -26.55 -31.37 15.50
N GLU A 82 -26.08 -31.72 16.71
CA GLU A 82 -26.46 -32.80 17.63
C GLU A 82 -26.17 -32.41 19.09
N PRO A 83 -26.96 -32.93 20.06
CA PRO A 83 -26.33 -33.40 21.29
C PRO A 83 -26.62 -34.89 21.53
N HIS A 84 -25.55 -35.68 21.56
CA HIS A 84 -25.49 -36.96 22.26
C HIS A 84 -25.70 -36.72 23.77
N ALA A 85 -26.77 -37.27 24.34
CA ALA A 85 -26.97 -37.37 25.79
C ALA A 85 -27.71 -38.66 26.15
N GLU A 86 -26.94 -39.74 26.23
CA GLU A 86 -26.98 -40.84 27.20
C GLU A 86 -28.33 -41.13 27.92
N VAL A 87 -29.03 -42.17 27.46
CA VAL A 87 -30.07 -42.87 28.24
C VAL A 87 -29.36 -43.84 29.19
N ARG A 88 -29.34 -43.51 30.49
CA ARG A 88 -29.03 -44.46 31.56
C ARG A 88 -30.25 -45.34 31.82
N ALA A 89 -30.04 -46.65 31.83
CA ALA A 89 -30.99 -47.66 32.28
C ALA A 89 -30.96 -47.80 33.81
#